data_AF-A0A2V5KWG4-F1
#
_entry.id   AF-A0A2V5KWG4-F1
#
_cell.length_a   1.000
_cell.length_b   1.000
_cell.length_c   1.000
_cell.angle_alpha   90.00
_cell.angle_beta   90.00
_cell.angle_gamma   90.00
#
_symmetry.space_group_name_H-M   'P 1'
#
loop_
_entity.id
_entity.type
_entity.pdbx_description
1 polymer ?
#
loop_
_entity_poly.entity_id
_entity_poly.type
_entity_poly.pdbx_seq_one_letter_code
_entity_poly.pdbx_strand_id
1 'polypeptide(L)' 'ALTKGLPQRNCYVNVLRDAMSVDALEPCGVYFGTTGGQVYASADAGDNWKPIVRDLPAVLSVEVQALP' A
#
# COMPACT_ATOMS: atom_id res chain seq x y z
N ALA A 1 6.88 -5.62 14.53
CA ALA A 1 7.39 -5.69 13.15
C ALA A 1 6.21 -6.06 12.24
N LEU A 2 6.24 -5.72 10.95
CA LEU A 2 5.12 -5.66 9.97
C LEU A 2 4.31 -4.36 9.89
N THR A 3 4.45 -3.42 10.84
CA THR A 3 3.62 -2.19 10.86
C THR A 3 4.43 -0.89 10.75
N LYS A 4 5.76 -0.97 10.61
CA LYS A 4 6.63 0.21 10.66
C LYS A 4 6.35 1.12 9.45
N GLY A 5 6.03 2.39 9.73
CA GLY A 5 5.66 3.37 8.71
C GLY A 5 4.15 3.48 8.42
N LEU A 6 3.33 2.56 8.95
CA LEU A 6 1.88 2.67 8.93
C LEU A 6 1.36 3.53 10.10
N PRO A 7 0.18 4.17 9.97
CA PRO A 7 -0.50 4.77 11.11
C PRO A 7 -0.77 3.72 12.20
N GLN A 8 -0.24 3.94 13.39
CA GLN A 8 -0.37 2.97 14.50
C GLN A 8 -1.65 3.15 15.33
N ARG A 9 -2.31 4.31 15.22
CA ARG A 9 -3.48 4.69 16.02
C ARG A 9 -4.41 5.59 15.21
N ASN A 10 -5.68 5.64 15.60
CA ASN A 10 -6.70 6.53 15.03
C ASN A 10 -6.80 6.41 13.50
N CYS A 11 -6.66 5.18 12.99
CA CYS A 11 -6.73 4.87 11.57
C CYS A 11 -8.13 4.39 11.23
N TYR A 12 -8.97 5.28 10.70
CA TYR A 12 -10.39 5.03 10.40
C TYR A 12 -10.64 4.94 8.89
N VAL A 13 -9.75 4.23 8.19
CA VAL A 13 -9.84 4.00 6.73
C VAL A 13 -9.80 2.51 6.46
N ASN A 14 -10.44 2.08 5.37
CA ASN A 14 -10.46 0.69 4.96
C ASN A 14 -9.51 0.46 3.79
N VAL A 15 -9.05 -0.78 3.64
CA VAL A 15 -8.44 -1.29 2.40
C VAL A 15 -9.47 -2.19 1.75
N LEU A 16 -9.89 -1.86 0.52
CA LEU A 16 -10.83 -2.67 -0.23
C LEU A 16 -10.12 -3.90 -0.80
N ARG A 17 -10.89 -4.97 -1.06
CA ARG A 17 -10.35 -6.25 -1.56
C ARG A 17 -9.43 -6.08 -2.76
N ASP A 18 -9.82 -5.23 -3.71
CA ASP A 18 -9.09 -5.02 -4.96
C ASP A 18 -8.07 -3.87 -4.85
N ALA A 19 -8.01 -3.19 -3.70
CA ALA A 19 -7.08 -2.10 -3.44
C ALA A 19 -5.73 -2.60 -2.91
N MET A 20 -5.30 -3.81 -3.26
CA MET A 20 -4.00 -4.37 -2.88
C MET A 20 -3.43 -5.20 -4.02
N SER A 21 -2.14 -5.03 -4.30
CA SER A 21 -1.42 -5.79 -5.31
C SER A 21 0.06 -5.91 -4.94
N VAL A 22 0.78 -6.81 -5.62
CA VAL A 22 2.22 -7.06 -5.42
C VAL A 22 2.96 -6.98 -6.75
N ASP A 23 4.24 -6.63 -6.71
CA ASP A 23 5.10 -6.75 -7.89
C ASP A 23 5.75 -8.14 -7.99
N ALA A 24 6.56 -8.33 -9.05
CA ALA A 24 7.30 -9.56 -9.32
C ALA A 24 8.81 -9.48 -8.99
N LEU A 25 9.22 -8.51 -8.17
CA LEU A 25 10.62 -8.36 -7.74
C LEU A 25 10.94 -9.30 -6.57
N GLU A 26 12.23 -9.41 -6.23
CA GLU A 26 12.73 -10.19 -5.09
C GLU A 26 13.63 -9.31 -4.21
N PRO A 27 13.23 -8.97 -2.96
CA PRO A 27 11.93 -9.28 -2.35
C PRO A 27 10.76 -8.57 -3.05
N CYS A 28 9.56 -9.15 -2.96
CA CYS A 28 8.39 -8.56 -3.60
C CYS A 28 7.98 -7.24 -2.92
N GLY A 29 7.59 -6.29 -3.76
CA GLY A 29 6.90 -5.09 -3.31
C GLY A 29 5.43 -5.38 -3.00
N VAL A 30 4.92 -4.78 -1.93
CA VAL A 30 3.52 -4.87 -1.51
C VAL A 30 2.90 -3.48 -1.49
N TYR A 31 1.75 -3.33 -2.12
CA TYR A 31 1.12 -2.04 -2.34
C TYR A 31 -0.35 -2.12 -1.95
N PHE A 32 -0.85 -1.13 -1.23
CA PHE A 32 -2.29 -1.03 -0.97
C PHE A 32 -2.79 0.41 -0.93
N GLY A 33 -4.02 0.59 -1.41
CA GLY A 33 -4.78 1.82 -1.38
C GLY A 33 -5.80 1.81 -0.24
N THR A 34 -6.11 2.99 0.27
CA THR A 34 -7.09 3.17 1.34
C THR A 34 -8.29 3.98 0.85
N THR A 35 -9.44 3.80 1.50
CA THR A 35 -10.62 4.63 1.26
C THR A 35 -10.43 6.11 1.63
N GLY A 36 -9.36 6.43 2.39
CA GLY A 36 -8.95 7.79 2.72
C GLY A 36 -8.02 8.45 1.70
N GLY A 37 -7.75 7.80 0.56
CA GLY A 37 -6.98 8.41 -0.54
C GLY A 37 -5.47 8.31 -0.42
N GLN A 38 -4.96 7.48 0.50
CA GLN A 38 -3.53 7.16 0.57
C GLN A 38 -3.21 5.85 -0.14
N VAL A 39 -2.04 5.78 -0.77
CA VAL A 39 -1.42 4.55 -1.25
C VAL A 39 -0.12 4.32 -0.49
N TYR A 40 0.01 3.15 0.12
CA TYR A 40 1.22 2.72 0.81
C TYR A 40 1.96 1.66 -0.01
N ALA A 41 3.28 1.68 0.09
CA ALA A 41 4.15 0.68 -0.50
C ALA A 41 5.15 0.16 0.53
N SER A 42 5.47 -1.11 0.44
CA SER A 42 6.66 -1.75 1.01
C SER A 42 7.47 -2.34 -0.15
N ALA A 43 8.79 -2.20 -0.10
CA ALA A 43 9.72 -2.79 -1.06
C ALA A 43 10.54 -3.93 -0.42
N ASP A 44 10.06 -4.44 0.71
CA ASP A 44 10.72 -5.41 1.58
C ASP A 44 9.71 -6.38 2.18
N ALA A 45 8.80 -6.89 1.34
CA ALA A 45 7.80 -7.90 1.69
C ALA A 45 6.92 -7.57 2.93
N GLY A 46 6.70 -6.28 3.20
CA GLY A 46 5.83 -5.80 4.28
C GLY A 46 6.56 -5.40 5.57
N ASP A 47 7.90 -5.43 5.61
CA ASP A 47 8.65 -5.08 6.81
C ASP A 47 8.60 -3.56 7.11
N ASN A 48 8.72 -2.72 6.09
CA ASN A 48 8.66 -1.26 6.19
C ASN A 48 7.74 -0.65 5.13
N TRP A 49 6.89 0.27 5.57
CA TRP A 49 5.89 0.93 4.72
C TRP A 49 6.20 2.40 4.54
N LYS A 50 5.85 2.94 3.37
CA LYS A 50 5.90 4.37 3.06
C LYS A 50 4.65 4.79 2.29
N PRO A 51 4.02 5.93 2.61
CA PRO A 51 3.01 6.50 1.73
C PRO A 51 3.70 7.00 0.45
N ILE A 52 3.26 6.50 -0.70
CA ILE A 52 3.79 6.92 -2.01
C ILE A 52 2.89 7.95 -2.69
N VAL A 53 1.61 8.00 -2.32
CA VAL A 53 0.64 9.02 -2.75
C VAL A 53 -0.33 9.32 -1.60
N ARG A 54 -0.81 10.57 -1.53
CA ARG A 54 -1.80 11.05 -0.57
C ARG A 54 -2.82 11.96 -1.28
N ASP A 55 -3.93 12.23 -0.59
CA ASP A 55 -4.93 13.23 -0.96
C ASP A 55 -5.67 12.94 -2.28
N LEU A 56 -5.78 11.66 -2.64
CA LEU A 56 -6.69 11.20 -3.68
C LEU A 56 -8.12 11.07 -3.15
N PRO A 57 -9.12 10.94 -4.05
CA PRO A 57 -10.36 10.27 -3.71
C PRO A 57 -10.12 8.84 -3.22
N ALA A 58 -11.17 8.17 -2.72
CA ALA A 58 -11.08 6.78 -2.27
C ALA A 58 -10.45 5.87 -3.33
N VAL A 59 -9.41 5.12 -2.95
CA VAL A 59 -8.74 4.18 -3.85
C VAL A 59 -9.54 2.90 -3.89
N LEU A 60 -10.11 2.59 -5.05
CA LEU A 60 -10.99 1.43 -5.24
C LEU A 60 -10.22 0.17 -5.64
N SER A 61 -9.16 0.34 -6.42
CA SER A 61 -8.27 -0.74 -6.84
C SER A 61 -6.83 -0.26 -6.95
N VAL A 62 -5.89 -1.21 -6.85
CA VAL A 62 -4.45 -1.00 -7.08
C VAL A 62 -3.96 -2.14 -7.95
N GLU A 63 -3.23 -1.79 -9.02
CA GLU A 63 -2.55 -2.76 -9.89
C GLU A 63 -1.10 -2.32 -10.05
N VAL A 64 -0.20 -3.31 -10.11
CA VAL A 64 1.25 -3.07 -10.13
C VAL A 64 1.88 -3.87 -11.24
N GLN A 65 2.84 -3.26 -11.94
CA GLN A 65 3.58 -3.90 -13.02
C GLN A 65 5.06 -3.53 -12.91
N ALA A 66 5.93 -4.54 -12.94
CA ALA A 66 7.35 -4.34 -13.18
C ALA A 66 7.57 -4.14 -14.69
N LEU A 67 8.28 -3.07 -15.05
CA LEU A 67 8.64 -2.80 -16.44
C LEU A 67 10.04 -3.37 -16.75
N PRO A 68 10.30 -3.80 -18.00
CA PRO A 68 11.63 -4.21 -18.45
C PRO A 68 12.67 -3.08 -18.38
#